data_AF-A0A919HFH7-F1
#
_entry.id   AF-A0A919HFH7-F1
#
_cell.length_a   1.000
_cell.length_b   1.000
_cell.length_c   1.000
_cell.angle_alpha   90.00
_cell.angle_beta   90.00
_cell.angle_gamma   90.00
#
_symmetry.space_group_name_H-M   'P 1'
#
loop_
_entity.id
_entity.type
_entity.pdbx_description
1 polymer ?
#
loop_
_entity_poly.entity_id
_entity_poly.type
_entity_poly.pdbx_seq_one_letter_code
_entity_poly.pdbx_strand_id
1 'polypeptide(L)'
;MQPDTPHAAPGTRTGGSTEAGTGPRTGTARSAGADTGTGTGAGADTGKGADGSTATASDPYRAQYEDGNALAGPLSELLAVDPTSALGRCTGCGAGWPLARLRVYSHAPGHVARCPDCDRVILRLVATPDRLVLDLRGTVALSFPREP
;
A
#
# COMPACT_ATOMS: atom_id res chain seq x y z
N MET A 1 48.37 -31.13 -20.53
CA MET A 1 49.20 -29.98 -20.14
C MET A 1 48.54 -28.73 -20.72
N GLN A 2 47.55 -28.20 -20.01
CA GLN A 2 46.82 -26.98 -20.34
C GLN A 2 47.43 -25.84 -19.51
N PRO A 3 47.65 -24.64 -20.07
CA PRO A 3 48.21 -23.52 -19.32
C PRO A 3 47.17 -22.89 -18.37
N ASP A 4 47.63 -22.58 -17.16
CA ASP A 4 46.86 -21.95 -16.09
C ASP A 4 46.46 -20.50 -16.42
N THR A 5 45.17 -20.20 -16.26
CA THR A 5 44.57 -18.87 -16.37
C THR A 5 44.85 -18.04 -15.11
N PRO A 6 45.36 -16.79 -15.19
CA PRO A 6 45.54 -15.95 -14.01
C PRO A 6 44.22 -15.33 -13.53
N HIS A 7 43.99 -15.44 -12.22
CA HIS A 7 42.90 -14.83 -11.46
C HIS A 7 43.06 -13.30 -11.38
N ALA A 8 42.04 -12.55 -11.82
CA ALA A 8 41.97 -11.10 -11.66
C ALA A 8 41.59 -10.71 -10.22
N ALA A 9 42.33 -9.77 -9.63
CA ALA A 9 42.08 -9.20 -8.30
C ALA A 9 40.95 -8.15 -8.33
N PRO A 10 40.17 -7.97 -7.25
CA PRO A 10 39.13 -6.94 -7.17
C PRO A 10 39.72 -5.55 -6.91
N GLY A 11 39.41 -4.60 -7.79
CA GLY A 11 39.78 -3.19 -7.65
C GLY A 11 39.01 -2.48 -6.53
N THR A 12 39.73 -1.73 -5.71
CA THR A 12 39.22 -0.82 -4.70
C THR A 12 38.55 0.39 -5.37
N ARG A 13 37.30 0.68 -5.00
CA ARG A 13 36.58 1.89 -5.44
C ARG A 13 36.51 2.89 -4.29
N THR A 14 37.37 3.91 -4.37
CA THR A 14 37.37 5.09 -3.50
C THR A 14 36.51 6.21 -4.10
N GLY A 15 35.68 6.83 -3.27
CA GLY A 15 35.36 8.26 -3.31
C GLY A 15 34.13 8.71 -4.10
N GLY A 16 33.25 9.49 -3.45
CA GLY A 16 32.27 10.32 -4.15
C GLY A 16 31.01 10.68 -3.36
N SER A 17 31.13 11.17 -2.13
CA SER A 17 30.05 11.85 -1.41
C SER A 17 29.90 13.28 -1.94
N THR A 18 28.77 13.58 -2.58
CA THR A 18 28.29 14.94 -2.80
C THR A 18 26.95 15.10 -2.10
N GLU A 19 26.99 15.81 -0.98
CA GLU A 19 25.84 16.42 -0.32
C GLU A 19 25.37 17.60 -1.18
N ALA A 20 24.07 17.69 -1.44
CA ALA A 20 23.45 18.92 -1.91
C ALA A 20 21.98 18.98 -1.47
N GLY A 21 21.68 19.95 -0.61
CA GLY A 21 20.52 20.82 -0.85
C GLY A 21 19.24 20.54 -0.07
N THR A 22 19.23 20.98 1.18
CA THR A 22 18.06 21.46 1.94
C THR A 22 17.13 22.34 1.10
N GLY A 23 15.82 22.09 1.20
CA GLY A 23 14.78 23.03 0.78
C GLY A 23 13.38 22.62 1.28
N PRO A 24 12.78 23.31 2.28
CA PRO A 24 11.43 23.05 2.72
C PRO A 24 10.43 23.67 1.72
N ARG A 25 9.48 22.85 1.22
CA ARG A 25 8.34 23.37 0.44
C ARG A 25 7.26 23.86 1.40
N THR A 26 7.35 25.12 1.81
CA THR A 26 6.25 25.87 2.42
C THR A 26 5.23 26.23 1.34
N GLY A 27 4.19 25.41 1.20
CA GLY A 27 2.98 25.76 0.44
C GLY A 27 2.02 26.51 1.35
N THR A 28 1.97 27.83 1.20
CA THR A 28 1.05 28.73 1.90
C THR A 28 -0.40 28.40 1.60
N ALA A 29 -1.20 28.31 2.66
CA ALA A 29 -2.66 28.32 2.62
C ALA A 29 -3.17 29.58 1.90
N ARG A 30 -4.10 29.41 0.96
CA ARG A 30 -4.93 30.50 0.43
C ARG A 30 -6.32 30.41 1.03
N SER A 31 -6.68 31.48 1.71
CA SER A 31 -7.95 31.77 2.36
C SER A 31 -9.08 32.03 1.36
N ALA A 32 -10.27 31.55 1.73
CA ALA A 32 -11.59 32.17 1.62
C ALA A 32 -11.93 33.00 0.37
N GLY A 33 -12.79 32.44 -0.48
CA GLY A 33 -13.77 33.17 -1.28
C GLY A 33 -15.16 32.64 -0.92
N ALA A 34 -16.05 33.54 -0.51
CA ALA A 34 -17.44 33.27 -0.19
C ALA A 34 -18.31 33.74 -1.36
N ASP A 35 -19.12 32.83 -1.90
CA ASP A 35 -20.09 33.11 -2.95
C ASP A 35 -21.45 32.59 -2.49
N THR A 36 -22.18 33.50 -1.84
CA THR A 36 -23.60 33.36 -1.52
C THR A 36 -24.42 33.58 -2.79
N GLY A 37 -24.96 32.50 -3.35
CA GLY A 37 -25.92 32.52 -4.45
C GLY A 37 -27.25 31.91 -4.03
N THR A 38 -28.19 32.76 -3.60
CA THR A 38 -29.59 32.42 -3.37
C THR A 38 -30.29 32.21 -4.71
N GLY A 39 -30.79 30.99 -4.97
CA GLY A 39 -31.61 30.68 -6.15
C GLY A 39 -32.76 29.77 -5.78
N THR A 40 -33.94 30.36 -5.58
CA THR A 40 -35.21 29.67 -5.35
C THR A 40 -35.74 29.14 -6.67
N GLY A 41 -36.00 27.83 -6.76
CA GLY A 41 -36.63 27.22 -7.93
C GLY A 41 -37.28 25.88 -7.56
N ALA A 42 -38.58 25.91 -7.31
CA ALA A 42 -39.41 24.72 -7.14
C ALA A 42 -39.68 24.07 -8.50
N GLY A 43 -39.46 22.76 -8.60
CA GLY A 43 -39.85 21.93 -9.72
C GLY A 43 -39.82 20.47 -9.30
N ALA A 44 -41.00 19.90 -9.09
CA ALA A 44 -41.18 18.49 -8.80
C ALA A 44 -41.22 17.69 -10.11
N ASP A 45 -40.36 16.68 -10.23
CA ASP A 45 -40.49 15.61 -11.20
C ASP A 45 -40.25 14.24 -10.56
N THR A 46 -41.35 13.56 -10.27
CA THR A 46 -41.38 12.17 -9.84
C THR A 46 -40.94 11.28 -11.00
N GLY A 47 -39.69 10.82 -10.97
CA GLY A 47 -39.12 9.90 -11.96
C GLY A 47 -38.50 8.66 -11.30
N LYS A 48 -39.31 7.61 -11.13
CA LYS A 48 -38.88 6.26 -10.78
C LYS A 48 -38.07 5.67 -11.93
N GLY A 49 -36.75 5.60 -11.79
CA GLY A 49 -35.84 4.94 -12.71
C GLY A 49 -34.90 4.02 -11.96
N ALA A 50 -35.33 2.77 -11.75
CA ALA A 50 -34.40 1.67 -11.57
C ALA A 50 -34.07 1.17 -12.96
N ASP A 51 -32.93 1.58 -13.52
CA ASP A 51 -32.31 0.89 -14.64
C ASP A 51 -30.95 0.38 -14.18
N GLY A 52 -30.82 -0.94 -14.25
CA GLY A 52 -29.72 -1.65 -13.65
C GLY A 52 -28.39 -1.09 -14.10
N SER A 53 -27.55 -0.74 -13.11
CA SER A 53 -26.17 -1.17 -13.18
C SER A 53 -26.20 -2.68 -13.30
N THR A 54 -26.38 -3.15 -14.53
CA THR A 54 -26.07 -4.49 -14.98
C THR A 54 -24.73 -4.74 -14.33
N ALA A 55 -24.68 -5.69 -13.39
CA ALA A 55 -23.43 -6.32 -13.05
C ALA A 55 -22.93 -6.87 -14.38
N THR A 56 -22.18 -6.06 -15.14
CA THR A 56 -21.30 -6.55 -16.18
C THR A 56 -20.48 -7.57 -15.44
N ALA A 57 -20.78 -8.83 -15.72
CA ALA A 57 -20.21 -10.00 -15.08
C ALA A 57 -18.79 -9.66 -14.69
N SER A 58 -18.55 -9.56 -13.38
CA SER A 58 -17.25 -9.21 -12.82
C SER A 58 -16.22 -10.01 -13.59
N ASP A 59 -15.30 -9.33 -14.28
CA ASP A 59 -14.24 -9.98 -15.04
C ASP A 59 -13.60 -11.05 -14.14
N PRO A 60 -13.81 -12.35 -14.44
CA PRO A 60 -13.36 -13.43 -13.57
C PRO A 60 -11.83 -13.55 -13.57
N TYR A 61 -11.12 -12.77 -14.40
CA TYR A 61 -9.67 -12.63 -14.44
C TYR A 61 -9.13 -11.38 -13.74
N ARG A 62 -9.99 -10.45 -13.30
CA ARG A 62 -9.56 -9.53 -12.25
C ARG A 62 -9.48 -10.33 -10.98
N ALA A 63 -8.27 -10.69 -10.57
CA ALA A 63 -8.01 -11.14 -9.22
C ALA A 63 -8.61 -10.11 -8.27
N GLN A 64 -9.82 -10.40 -7.78
CA GLN A 64 -10.57 -9.51 -6.90
C GLN A 64 -9.73 -9.38 -5.65
N TYR A 65 -9.28 -8.16 -5.37
CA TYR A 65 -8.53 -7.87 -4.17
C TYR A 65 -9.46 -7.25 -3.15
N GLU A 66 -9.25 -7.59 -1.90
CA GLU A 66 -9.85 -6.92 -0.76
C GLU A 66 -8.96 -5.74 -0.36
N ASP A 67 -9.51 -4.78 0.36
CA ASP A 67 -8.68 -3.77 1.00
C ASP A 67 -7.91 -4.38 2.20
N GLY A 68 -6.97 -3.61 2.73
CA GLY A 68 -6.09 -4.02 3.79
C GLY A 68 -6.77 -4.33 5.12
N ASN A 69 -8.03 -3.91 5.31
CA ASN A 69 -8.78 -4.26 6.52
C ASN A 69 -9.05 -5.76 6.61
N ALA A 70 -9.04 -6.48 5.48
CA ALA A 70 -9.13 -7.94 5.46
C ALA A 70 -8.00 -8.63 6.26
N LEU A 71 -6.88 -7.95 6.51
CA LEU A 71 -5.77 -8.46 7.32
C LEU A 71 -6.01 -8.32 8.83
N ALA A 72 -7.05 -7.61 9.30
CA ALA A 72 -7.30 -7.39 10.72
C ALA A 72 -7.45 -8.70 11.51
N GLY A 73 -8.32 -9.58 11.02
CA GLY A 73 -8.52 -10.91 11.61
C GLY A 73 -7.26 -11.77 11.54
N PRO A 74 -6.73 -12.05 10.33
CA PRO A 74 -5.54 -12.90 10.19
C PRO A 74 -4.31 -12.44 10.97
N LEU A 75 -4.08 -11.13 11.12
CA LEU A 75 -2.93 -10.60 11.88
C LEU A 75 -3.18 -10.51 13.39
N SER A 76 -4.42 -10.68 13.86
CA SER A 76 -4.73 -10.62 15.31
C SER A 76 -4.02 -11.71 16.13
N GLU A 77 -3.60 -12.81 15.50
CA GLU A 77 -2.81 -13.86 16.14
C GLU A 77 -1.35 -13.45 16.43
N LEU A 78 -0.82 -12.46 15.69
CA LEU A 78 0.56 -11.97 15.84
C LEU A 78 0.66 -10.64 16.56
N LEU A 79 -0.35 -9.78 16.41
CA LEU A 79 -0.32 -8.39 16.83
C LEU A 79 -1.47 -8.11 17.80
N ALA A 80 -1.14 -7.63 19.00
CA ALA A 80 -2.12 -7.23 20.01
C ALA A 80 -2.76 -5.85 19.72
N VAL A 81 -2.23 -5.11 18.75
CA VAL A 81 -2.72 -3.80 18.30
C VAL A 81 -3.41 -3.95 16.96
N ASP A 82 -4.29 -2.99 16.63
CA ASP A 82 -4.95 -2.96 15.33
C ASP A 82 -3.92 -2.82 14.18
N PRO A 83 -3.73 -3.86 13.35
CA PRO A 83 -2.77 -3.82 12.25
C PRO A 83 -3.20 -2.86 11.15
N THR A 84 -4.49 -2.59 10.99
CA THR A 84 -5.00 -1.76 9.89
C THR A 84 -4.61 -0.29 10.05
N SER A 85 -4.42 0.14 11.31
CA SER A 85 -3.87 1.45 11.69
C SER A 85 -2.36 1.60 11.46
N ALA A 86 -1.63 0.49 11.26
CA ALA A 86 -0.18 0.53 11.10
C ALA A 86 0.20 1.24 9.79
N LEU A 87 1.13 2.19 9.86
CA LEU A 87 1.72 2.80 8.67
C LEU A 87 2.86 1.91 8.16
N GLY A 88 2.74 1.45 6.92
CA GLY A 88 3.79 0.74 6.19
C GLY A 88 4.45 1.64 5.17
N ARG A 89 5.75 1.46 4.94
CA ARG A 89 6.51 2.12 3.86
C ARG A 89 6.99 1.11 2.82
N CYS A 90 6.63 1.32 1.55
CA CYS A 90 6.99 0.44 0.44
C CYS A 90 8.49 0.51 0.11
N THR A 91 9.16 -0.63 0.00
CA THR A 91 10.56 -0.72 -0.46
C THR A 91 10.75 -0.40 -1.95
N GLY A 92 9.67 -0.46 -2.74
CA GLY A 92 9.70 -0.20 -4.19
C GLY A 92 9.58 1.28 -4.52
N CYS A 93 8.43 1.88 -4.22
CA CYS A 93 8.14 3.28 -4.55
C CYS A 93 8.36 4.26 -3.39
N GLY A 94 8.64 3.78 -2.18
CA GLY A 94 8.84 4.62 -1.00
C GLY A 94 7.57 5.20 -0.39
N ALA A 95 6.39 4.98 -1.00
CA ALA A 95 5.11 5.50 -0.50
C ALA A 95 4.77 4.91 0.88
N GLY A 96 4.15 5.74 1.73
CA GLY A 96 3.77 5.38 3.09
C GLY A 96 2.27 5.51 3.32
N TRP A 97 1.61 4.44 3.77
CA TRP A 97 0.16 4.39 3.95
C TRP A 97 -0.23 3.46 5.10
N PRO A 98 -1.43 3.63 5.69
CA PRO A 98 -2.01 2.61 6.56
C PRO A 98 -2.11 1.26 5.84
N LEU A 99 -1.88 0.16 6.56
CA LEU A 99 -2.03 -1.18 6.01
C LEU A 99 -3.42 -1.41 5.44
N ALA A 100 -4.46 -0.78 6.01
CA ALA A 100 -5.83 -0.75 5.50
C ALA A 100 -5.95 -0.42 3.99
N ARG A 101 -4.96 0.26 3.40
CA ARG A 101 -4.99 0.68 1.99
C ARG A 101 -4.34 -0.32 1.03
N LEU A 102 -3.74 -1.40 1.53
CA LEU A 102 -3.10 -2.40 0.67
C LEU A 102 -4.14 -3.17 -0.15
N ARG A 103 -3.71 -3.67 -1.33
CA ARG A 103 -4.50 -4.61 -2.13
C ARG A 103 -4.22 -6.03 -1.63
N VAL A 104 -5.20 -6.68 -1.01
CA VAL A 104 -5.04 -8.00 -0.39
C VAL A 104 -5.63 -9.07 -1.29
N TYR A 105 -4.83 -10.10 -1.55
CA TYR A 105 -5.24 -11.27 -2.32
C TYR A 105 -5.30 -12.46 -1.35
N SER A 106 -6.51 -12.89 -1.05
CA SER A 106 -6.83 -13.92 -0.04
C SER A 106 -7.07 -15.31 -0.63
N HIS A 107 -7.08 -15.44 -1.96
CA HIS A 107 -7.36 -16.70 -2.68
C HIS A 107 -6.09 -17.56 -2.94
N ALA A 108 -5.00 -17.29 -2.25
CA ALA A 108 -3.76 -18.08 -2.28
C ALA A 108 -3.71 -18.96 -1.00
N PRO A 109 -2.72 -19.86 -0.81
CA PRO A 109 -2.49 -20.55 0.47
C PRO A 109 -2.01 -19.61 1.60
N GLY A 110 -2.60 -18.42 1.71
CA GLY A 110 -2.26 -17.31 2.59
C GLY A 110 -2.75 -15.97 2.02
N HIS A 111 -2.49 -14.89 2.74
CA HIS A 111 -2.77 -13.53 2.30
C HIS A 111 -1.52 -12.89 1.69
N VAL A 112 -1.67 -12.31 0.51
CA VAL A 112 -0.62 -11.52 -0.14
C VAL A 112 -1.10 -10.09 -0.27
N ALA A 113 -0.42 -9.16 0.38
CA ALA A 113 -0.76 -7.74 0.32
C ALA A 113 0.22 -6.99 -0.60
N ARG A 114 -0.32 -6.21 -1.54
CA ARG A 114 0.44 -5.43 -2.51
C ARG A 114 0.26 -3.94 -2.31
N CYS A 115 1.31 -3.21 -2.67
CA CYS A 115 1.31 -1.75 -2.71
C CYS A 115 0.28 -1.26 -3.73
N PRO A 116 -0.64 -0.35 -3.35
CA PRO A 116 -1.63 0.17 -4.29
C PRO A 116 -1.01 1.06 -5.39
N ASP A 117 0.21 1.57 -5.18
CA ASP A 117 0.88 2.48 -6.10
C ASP A 117 1.77 1.77 -7.13
N CYS A 118 2.41 0.66 -6.75
CA CYS A 118 3.41 0.01 -7.61
C CYS A 118 3.33 -1.53 -7.64
N ASP A 119 2.27 -2.12 -7.07
CA ASP A 119 1.97 -3.57 -7.03
C ASP A 119 3.04 -4.48 -6.41
N ARG A 120 4.09 -3.89 -5.79
CA ARG A 120 5.10 -4.64 -5.04
C ARG A 120 4.42 -5.38 -3.90
N VAL A 121 4.79 -6.63 -3.69
CA VAL A 121 4.35 -7.40 -2.52
C VAL A 121 4.96 -6.76 -1.28
N ILE A 122 4.11 -6.24 -0.40
CA ILE A 122 4.47 -5.55 0.84
C ILE A 122 4.55 -6.55 1.99
N LEU A 123 3.58 -7.44 2.08
CA LEU A 123 3.43 -8.42 3.14
C LEU A 123 2.91 -9.75 2.58
N ARG A 124 3.34 -10.86 3.19
CA ARG A 124 2.71 -12.17 3.01
C ARG A 124 2.45 -12.77 4.38
N LEU A 125 1.25 -13.29 4.57
CA LEU A 125 0.86 -14.01 5.77
C LEU A 125 0.43 -15.41 5.38
N VAL A 126 1.09 -16.41 5.95
CA VAL A 126 0.78 -17.83 5.68
C VAL A 126 0.65 -18.53 7.02
N ALA A 127 -0.48 -19.18 7.24
CA ALA A 127 -0.70 -20.08 8.36
C ALA A 127 -0.45 -21.53 7.92
N THR A 128 0.38 -22.26 8.66
CA THR A 128 0.52 -23.71 8.59
C THR A 128 -0.01 -24.32 9.89
N PRO A 129 -0.21 -25.65 9.99
CA PRO A 129 -0.68 -26.27 11.22
C PRO A 129 0.20 -26.00 12.46
N ASP A 130 1.49 -25.70 12.27
CA ASP A 130 2.48 -25.54 13.33
C ASP A 130 3.07 -24.12 13.44
N ARG A 131 2.81 -23.23 12.46
CA ARG A 131 3.45 -21.90 12.38
C ARG A 131 2.55 -20.87 11.73
N LEU A 132 2.77 -19.62 12.13
CA LEU A 132 2.29 -18.45 11.42
C LEU A 132 3.50 -17.67 10.88
N VAL A 133 3.58 -17.50 9.57
CA VAL A 133 4.70 -16.87 8.88
C VAL A 133 4.26 -15.53 8.34
N LEU A 134 4.88 -14.47 8.87
CA LEU A 134 4.72 -13.10 8.41
C LEU A 134 6.01 -12.65 7.69
N ASP A 135 5.95 -12.50 6.37
CA ASP A 135 7.03 -11.96 5.54
C ASP A 135 6.79 -10.47 5.27
N LEU A 136 7.75 -9.63 5.66
CA LEU A 136 7.72 -8.17 5.51
C LEU A 136 8.83 -7.63 4.61
N ARG A 137 9.50 -8.46 3.80
CA ARG A 137 10.62 -8.02 2.95
C ARG A 137 10.27 -6.88 1.97
N GLY A 138 8.99 -6.71 1.65
CA GLY A 138 8.50 -5.60 0.83
C GLY A 138 8.30 -4.29 1.59
N THR A 139 8.43 -4.31 2.90
CA THR A 139 8.14 -3.21 3.82
C THR A 139 9.45 -2.71 4.44
N VAL A 140 9.71 -1.40 4.36
CA VAL A 140 10.87 -0.77 5.01
C VAL A 140 10.70 -0.78 6.52
N ALA A 141 9.52 -0.40 7.00
CA ALA A 141 9.13 -0.41 8.40
C ALA A 141 7.60 -0.46 8.53
N LEU A 142 7.14 -1.01 9.65
CA LEU A 142 5.78 -0.83 10.17
C LEU A 142 5.87 0.04 11.42
N SER A 143 5.05 1.08 11.49
CA SER A 143 4.92 1.92 12.69
C SER A 143 3.47 2.00 13.10
N PHE A 144 3.23 1.96 14.41
CA PHE A 144 1.89 2.02 14.98
C PHE A 144 1.70 3.35 15.72
N PRO A 145 0.51 3.97 15.64
CA PRO A 145 0.20 5.10 16.49
C PRO A 145 0.25 4.65 17.94
N ARG A 146 0.82 5.50 18.80
CA ARG A 146 0.79 5.32 20.25
C ARG A 146 -0.14 6.37 20.83
N GLU A 147 -1.05 5.94 21.69
CA GLU A 147 -1.77 6.87 22.54
C GLU A 147 -0.76 7.50 23.52
N PRO A 148 -0.79 8.84 23.71
CA PRO A 148 0.16 9.56 24.54
C PRO A 148 0.05 9.22 26.04
#